data_AF-A0A059LAR0-F1
#
_entry.id   AF-A0A059LAR0-F1
#
_cell.length_a   1.000
_cell.length_b   1.000
_cell.length_c   1.000
_cell.angle_alpha   90.00
_cell.angle_beta   90.00
_cell.angle_gamma   90.00
#
_symmetry.space_group_name_H-M   'P 1'
#
loop_
_entity.id
_entity.type
_entity.pdbx_description
1 polymer ?
#
loop_
_entity_poly.entity_id
_entity_poly.type
_entity_poly.pdbx_seq_one_letter_code
_entity_poly.pdbx_strand_id
1 'polypeptide(L)'
;MAPVAKVGGLGDVVTSLGRAVQAMGHRVEVVLPWYDFFAHSPLLQSVQHEASFDWGGTHIEASTGVVEGLRCFFLRPHNDLFRTDAVYVGHADGQRFEFFCGAALEFLARTSRRPDVLHCHDWSSADVARLFWQQYAASAMPHTRVVFTIHNLEFGQERVAQAAYACQRFTT
;
A
#
# COMPACT_ATOMS: atom_id res chain seq x y z
N MET A 1 -0.11 2.88 8.49
CA MET A 1 0.16 1.82 9.49
C MET A 1 0.70 2.44 10.77
N ALA A 2 0.14 2.12 11.93
CA ALA A 2 0.62 2.60 13.22
C ALA A 2 1.89 1.83 13.66
N PRO A 3 2.79 2.46 14.45
CA PRO A 3 2.82 3.88 14.81
C PRO A 3 3.44 4.79 13.74
N VAL A 4 4.02 4.22 12.68
CA VAL A 4 4.95 4.95 11.80
C VAL A 4 4.28 5.96 10.87
N ALA A 5 3.11 5.65 10.30
CA ALA A 5 2.35 6.53 9.41
C ALA A 5 0.86 6.38 9.72
N LYS A 6 0.34 7.27 10.56
CA LYS A 6 -1.02 7.18 11.10
C LYS A 6 -1.73 8.53 10.98
N VAL A 7 -2.93 8.47 10.41
CA VAL A 7 -3.96 9.52 10.49
C VAL A 7 -5.27 8.80 10.79
N GLY A 8 -5.98 9.22 11.84
CA GLY A 8 -7.19 8.54 12.31
C GLY A 8 -6.95 7.09 12.75
N GLY A 9 -7.99 6.24 12.64
CA GLY A 9 -7.98 4.85 13.09
C GLY A 9 -7.46 3.81 12.07
N LEU A 10 -7.38 4.18 10.78
CA LEU A 10 -6.95 3.28 9.70
C LEU A 10 -5.60 2.60 10.02
N GLY A 11 -4.63 3.38 10.52
CA GLY A 11 -3.31 2.86 10.86
C GLY A 11 -3.33 1.79 11.96
N ASP A 12 -4.21 1.92 12.95
CA ASP A 12 -4.35 0.96 14.06
C ASP A 12 -5.03 -0.32 13.58
N VAL A 13 -6.02 -0.21 12.69
CA VAL A 13 -6.71 -1.38 12.13
C VAL A 13 -5.76 -2.22 11.28
N VAL A 14 -5.01 -1.61 10.35
CA VAL A 14 -4.03 -2.34 9.52
C VAL A 14 -3.03 -3.11 10.39
N THR A 15 -2.57 -2.49 11.47
CA THR A 15 -1.58 -3.09 12.38
C THR A 15 -2.18 -4.23 13.20
N SER A 16 -3.34 -4.02 13.82
CA SER A 16 -3.99 -5.03 14.66
C SER A 16 -4.53 -6.20 13.84
N LEU A 17 -5.16 -5.93 12.69
CA LEU A 17 -5.60 -6.94 11.74
C LEU A 17 -4.42 -7.75 11.21
N GLY A 18 -3.35 -7.08 10.76
CA GLY A 18 -2.17 -7.77 10.24
C GLY A 18 -1.57 -8.74 11.26
N ARG A 19 -1.43 -8.31 12.51
CA ARG A 19 -0.97 -9.18 13.61
C ARG A 19 -1.91 -10.35 13.88
N ALA A 20 -3.23 -10.10 13.88
CA ALA A 20 -4.21 -11.17 14.09
C ALA A 20 -4.14 -12.22 12.98
N VAL A 21 -4.02 -11.80 11.72
CA VAL A 21 -3.87 -12.69 10.57
C VAL A 21 -2.54 -13.45 10.60
N GLN A 22 -1.46 -12.80 11.04
CA GLN A 22 -0.18 -13.48 11.27
C GLN A 22 -0.27 -14.53 12.39
N ALA A 23 -0.99 -14.25 13.47
CA ALA A 23 -1.20 -15.20 14.57
C ALA A 23 -2.04 -16.43 14.15
N MET A 24 -2.83 -16.31 13.07
CA MET A 24 -3.52 -17.44 12.44
C MET A 24 -2.62 -18.28 11.53
N GLY A 25 -1.32 -17.95 11.43
CA GLY A 25 -0.33 -18.73 10.67
C GLY A 25 -0.13 -18.25 9.23
N HIS A 26 -0.71 -17.11 8.85
CA HIS A 26 -0.52 -16.53 7.51
C HIS A 26 0.71 -15.62 7.47
N ARG A 27 1.36 -15.55 6.30
CA ARG A 27 2.38 -14.54 6.04
C ARG A 27 1.69 -13.22 5.71
N VAL A 28 1.97 -12.19 6.50
CA VAL A 28 1.42 -10.84 6.30
C VAL A 28 2.55 -9.86 6.01
N GLU A 29 2.39 -9.09 4.94
CA GLU A 29 3.30 -8.02 4.55
C GLU A 29 2.49 -6.76 4.24
N VAL A 30 3.05 -5.59 4.55
CA VAL A 30 2.37 -4.29 4.34
C VAL A 30 3.21 -3.42 3.41
N VAL A 31 2.60 -2.86 2.37
CA VAL A 31 3.28 -1.92 1.46
C VAL A 31 2.78 -0.50 1.74
N LEU A 32 3.70 0.45 1.89
CA LEU A 32 3.44 1.87 2.12
C LEU A 32 4.30 2.72 1.17
N PRO A 33 3.87 3.96 0.83
CA PRO A 33 4.78 4.93 0.25
C PRO A 33 5.79 5.40 1.30
N TRP A 34 6.98 5.82 0.86
CA TRP A 34 7.98 6.44 1.71
C TRP A 34 7.65 7.93 1.92
N TYR A 35 7.36 8.33 3.15
CA TYR A 35 7.21 9.73 3.54
C TYR A 35 8.51 10.29 4.13
N ASP A 36 8.76 11.60 4.01
CA ASP A 36 10.03 12.22 4.44
C ASP A 36 10.26 12.09 5.96
N PHE A 37 9.19 12.11 6.76
CA PHE A 37 9.27 11.90 8.22
C PHE A 37 9.79 10.50 8.61
N PHE A 38 9.84 9.52 7.69
CA PHE A 38 10.45 8.22 7.97
C PHE A 38 11.97 8.30 8.10
N ALA A 39 12.64 9.21 7.37
CA ALA A 39 14.10 9.29 7.35
C ALA A 39 14.70 9.56 8.74
N HIS A 40 13.92 10.17 9.63
CA HIS A 40 14.33 10.53 10.98
C HIS A 40 13.51 9.84 12.08
N SER A 41 12.66 8.88 11.71
CA SER A 41 11.78 8.21 12.67
C SER A 41 12.55 7.18 13.51
N PRO A 42 12.57 7.29 14.85
CA PRO A 42 13.17 6.28 15.72
C PRO A 42 12.42 4.94 15.66
N LEU A 43 11.22 4.92 15.08
CA LEU A 43 10.39 3.74 14.90
C LEU A 43 10.76 2.93 13.65
N LEU A 44 11.64 3.46 12.78
CA LEU A 44 12.07 2.85 11.51
C LEU A 44 13.60 2.81 11.38
N GLN A 45 14.30 2.43 12.46
CA GLN A 45 15.77 2.54 12.53
C GLN A 45 16.55 1.54 11.67
N SER A 46 15.91 0.52 11.09
CA SER A 46 16.61 -0.54 10.35
C SER A 46 15.86 -0.97 9.10
N VAL A 47 15.65 -0.02 8.18
CA VAL A 47 15.20 -0.35 6.82
C VAL A 47 16.38 -0.81 5.96
N GLN A 48 16.15 -1.83 5.15
CA GLN A 48 17.14 -2.41 4.24
C GLN A 48 16.65 -2.27 2.81
N HIS A 49 17.55 -2.02 1.87
CA HIS A 49 17.21 -2.05 0.44
C HIS A 49 16.69 -3.44 0.05
N GLU A 50 15.58 -3.47 -0.67
CA GLU A 50 14.93 -4.70 -1.15
C GLU A 50 15.01 -4.80 -2.68
N ALA A 51 14.67 -3.73 -3.39
CA ALA A 51 14.65 -3.71 -4.85
C ALA A 51 14.68 -2.28 -5.40
N SER A 52 15.01 -2.16 -6.68
CA SER A 52 14.92 -0.93 -7.46
C SER A 52 14.29 -1.23 -8.82
N PHE A 53 13.38 -0.38 -9.29
CA PHE A 53 12.67 -0.56 -10.56
C PHE A 53 12.15 0.76 -11.12
N ASP A 54 11.85 0.80 -12.42
CA ASP A 54 11.27 1.96 -13.07
C ASP A 54 9.78 1.75 -13.33
N TRP A 55 8.96 2.74 -12.97
CA TRP A 55 7.53 2.76 -13.22
C TRP A 55 6.99 4.19 -13.24
N GLY A 56 5.94 4.45 -14.03
CA GLY A 56 5.30 5.76 -14.06
C GLY A 56 6.25 6.91 -14.44
N GLY A 57 7.28 6.62 -15.26
CA GLY A 57 8.26 7.61 -15.71
C GLY A 57 9.32 8.01 -14.67
N THR A 58 9.47 7.25 -13.58
CA THR A 58 10.50 7.52 -12.56
C THR A 58 11.13 6.25 -12.01
N HIS A 59 12.29 6.41 -11.37
CA HIS A 59 12.94 5.37 -10.61
C HIS A 59 12.29 5.24 -9.23
N ILE A 60 12.14 4.01 -8.74
CA ILE A 60 11.54 3.71 -7.44
C ILE A 60 12.45 2.78 -6.66
N GLU A 61 12.81 3.18 -5.45
CA GLU A 61 13.53 2.36 -4.48
C GLU A 61 12.53 1.73 -3.51
N ALA A 62 12.59 0.40 -3.36
CA ALA A 62 11.84 -0.32 -2.35
C ALA A 62 12.79 -0.71 -1.22
N SER A 63 12.43 -0.34 0.00
CA SER A 63 13.11 -0.77 1.23
C SER A 63 12.18 -1.62 2.08
N THR A 64 12.73 -2.53 2.88
CA THR A 64 11.97 -3.38 3.82
C THR A 64 12.38 -3.11 5.26
N GLY A 65 11.43 -3.22 6.19
CA GLY A 65 11.66 -3.13 7.62
C GLY A 65 10.58 -3.86 8.40
N VAL A 66 10.67 -3.86 9.73
CA VAL A 66 9.65 -4.45 10.60
C VAL A 66 9.00 -3.35 11.43
N VAL A 67 7.67 -3.31 11.45
CA VAL A 67 6.87 -2.40 12.27
C VAL A 67 5.85 -3.24 13.03
N GLU A 68 5.85 -3.15 14.36
CA GLU A 68 4.91 -3.90 15.21
C GLU A 68 4.87 -5.42 14.92
N GLY A 69 6.04 -5.99 14.56
CA GLY A 69 6.19 -7.41 14.25
C GLY A 69 5.76 -7.81 12.83
N LEU A 70 5.27 -6.88 12.02
CA LEU A 70 4.86 -7.08 10.62
C LEU A 70 5.99 -6.63 9.69
N ARG A 71 6.25 -7.42 8.63
CA ARG A 71 7.19 -7.00 7.57
C ARG A 71 6.52 -5.93 6.71
N CYS A 72 7.21 -4.82 6.55
CA CYS A 72 6.76 -3.68 5.75
C CYS A 72 7.70 -3.44 4.57
N PHE A 73 7.14 -2.91 3.49
CA PHE A 73 7.86 -2.37 2.34
C PHE A 73 7.50 -0.90 2.19
N PHE A 74 8.51 -0.10 1.89
CA PHE A 74 8.41 1.35 1.73
C PHE A 74 8.89 1.72 0.33
N LEU A 75 7.99 2.29 -0.47
CA LEU A 75 8.26 2.65 -1.86
C LEU A 75 8.60 4.13 -1.97
N ARG A 76 9.83 4.43 -2.38
CA ARG A 76 10.34 5.79 -2.55
C ARG A 76 10.52 6.11 -4.04
N PRO A 77 9.56 6.81 -4.68
CA PRO A 77 9.75 7.29 -6.04
C PRO A 77 10.63 8.54 -6.08
N HIS A 78 11.39 8.71 -7.16
CA HIS A 78 12.31 9.84 -7.38
C HIS A 78 11.64 11.05 -8.06
N ASN A 79 10.31 11.05 -8.18
CA ASN A 79 9.52 12.14 -8.78
C ASN A 79 8.90 13.10 -7.77
N ASP A 80 9.39 13.07 -6.52
CA ASP A 80 8.99 13.95 -5.42
C ASP A 80 7.52 13.86 -4.96
N LEU A 81 6.67 12.98 -5.53
CA LEU A 81 5.24 12.85 -5.17
C LEU A 81 5.00 12.57 -3.67
N PHE A 82 5.94 11.94 -2.98
CA PHE A 82 5.86 11.62 -1.56
C PHE A 82 6.88 12.35 -0.69
N ARG A 83 7.55 13.37 -1.23
CA ARG A 83 8.42 14.26 -0.44
C ARG A 83 7.60 15.25 0.36
N THR A 84 7.04 14.76 1.45
CA THR A 84 6.18 15.51 2.36
C THR A 84 6.22 14.93 3.76
N ASP A 85 6.03 15.83 4.73
CA ASP A 85 5.94 15.50 6.15
C ASP A 85 4.51 15.09 6.59
N ALA A 86 3.57 14.90 5.65
CA ALA A 86 2.21 14.49 5.94
C ALA A 86 1.72 13.33 5.06
N VAL A 87 0.87 12.48 5.64
CA VAL A 87 0.20 11.39 4.89
C VAL A 87 -0.71 11.98 3.80
N TYR A 88 -1.56 12.94 4.19
CA TYR A 88 -2.48 13.64 3.30
C TYR A 88 -2.07 15.11 3.15
N VAL A 89 -2.03 15.60 1.91
CA VAL A 89 -1.71 17.00 1.58
C VAL A 89 -2.86 17.72 0.85
N GLY A 90 -4.01 17.05 0.69
CA GLY A 90 -5.21 17.63 0.07
C GLY A 90 -5.24 17.42 -1.44
N HIS A 91 -5.23 18.50 -2.22
CA HIS A 91 -5.55 18.47 -3.65
C HIS A 91 -4.69 17.52 -4.50
N ALA A 92 -3.43 17.29 -4.12
CA ALA A 92 -2.52 16.39 -4.85
C ALA A 92 -2.72 14.90 -4.50
N ASP A 93 -3.46 14.56 -3.44
CA ASP A 93 -3.48 13.19 -2.91
C ASP A 93 -4.06 12.18 -3.90
N GLY A 94 -5.04 12.59 -4.70
CA GLY A 94 -5.61 11.71 -5.73
C GLY A 94 -4.55 11.18 -6.70
N GLN A 95 -3.66 12.05 -7.17
CA GLN A 95 -2.55 11.67 -8.05
C GLN A 95 -1.49 10.85 -7.30
N ARG A 96 -1.12 11.27 -6.09
CA ARG A 96 -0.12 10.59 -5.25
C ARG A 96 -0.51 9.13 -5.01
N PHE A 97 -1.74 8.90 -4.56
CA PHE A 97 -2.20 7.57 -4.22
C PHE A 97 -2.50 6.69 -5.44
N GLU A 98 -2.96 7.26 -6.56
CA GLU A 98 -3.06 6.51 -7.81
C GLU A 98 -1.67 6.02 -8.27
N PHE A 99 -0.66 6.89 -8.23
CA PHE A 99 0.72 6.52 -8.52
C PHE A 99 1.21 5.41 -7.59
N PHE A 100 0.97 5.54 -6.28
CA PHE A 100 1.35 4.52 -5.30
C PHE A 100 0.69 3.17 -5.56
N CYS A 101 -0.59 3.13 -5.92
CA CYS A 101 -1.30 1.88 -6.24
C CYS A 101 -0.62 1.13 -7.39
N GLY A 102 -0.26 1.84 -8.46
CA GLY A 102 0.44 1.23 -9.60
C GLY A 102 1.87 0.83 -9.27
N ALA A 103 2.62 1.68 -8.57
CA ALA A 103 3.98 1.37 -8.12
C ALA A 103 4.03 0.15 -7.18
N ALA A 104 3.04 -0.03 -6.31
CA ALA A 104 2.94 -1.19 -5.43
C ALA A 104 2.69 -2.48 -6.21
N LEU A 105 1.82 -2.45 -7.22
CA LEU A 105 1.59 -3.60 -8.11
C LEU A 105 2.84 -3.94 -8.94
N GLU A 106 3.52 -2.93 -9.47
CA GLU A 106 4.77 -3.13 -10.20
C GLU A 106 5.86 -3.71 -9.29
N PHE A 107 6.00 -3.22 -8.06
CA PHE A 107 6.91 -3.78 -7.07
C PHE A 107 6.68 -5.27 -6.88
N LEU A 108 5.42 -5.69 -6.69
CA LEU A 108 5.08 -7.11 -6.55
C LEU A 108 5.47 -7.91 -7.79
N ALA A 109 5.15 -7.40 -8.99
CA ALA A 109 5.48 -8.06 -10.24
C ALA A 109 6.99 -8.22 -10.45
N ARG A 110 7.76 -7.14 -10.24
CA ARG A 110 9.23 -7.11 -10.42
C ARG A 110 9.98 -7.99 -9.44
N THR A 111 9.47 -8.09 -8.21
CA THR A 111 10.05 -8.94 -7.17
C THR A 111 9.46 -10.35 -7.14
N SER A 112 8.62 -10.69 -8.13
CA SER A 112 7.93 -12.00 -8.22
C SER A 112 7.15 -12.37 -6.96
N ARG A 113 6.64 -11.37 -6.23
CA ARG A 113 5.76 -11.57 -5.07
C ARG A 113 4.35 -11.84 -5.57
N ARG A 114 3.81 -13.00 -5.21
CA ARG A 114 2.49 -13.47 -5.65
C ARG A 114 1.62 -13.76 -4.43
N PRO A 115 1.11 -12.72 -3.74
CA PRO A 115 0.26 -12.94 -2.57
C PRO A 115 -1.06 -13.60 -2.98
N ASP A 116 -1.61 -14.47 -2.14
CA ASP A 116 -2.94 -15.04 -2.39
C ASP A 116 -4.03 -13.95 -2.30
N VAL A 117 -3.82 -12.95 -1.44
CA VAL A 117 -4.74 -11.84 -1.19
C VAL A 117 -4.00 -10.51 -1.17
N LEU A 118 -4.49 -9.54 -1.96
CA LEU A 118 -4.21 -8.12 -1.82
C LEU A 118 -5.33 -7.46 -1.03
N HIS A 119 -5.04 -7.05 0.20
CA HIS A 119 -5.99 -6.34 1.05
C HIS A 119 -5.74 -4.84 0.99
N CYS A 120 -6.64 -4.14 0.32
CA CYS A 120 -6.61 -2.69 0.14
C CYS A 120 -7.44 -2.01 1.23
N HIS A 121 -6.95 -0.90 1.75
CA HIS A 121 -7.62 -0.15 2.80
C HIS A 121 -7.84 1.30 2.37
N ASP A 122 -9.12 1.67 2.32
CA ASP A 122 -9.62 3.00 2.04
C ASP A 122 -9.21 3.60 0.67
N TRP A 123 -9.73 4.79 0.38
CA TRP A 123 -9.61 5.51 -0.89
C TRP A 123 -8.16 5.68 -1.37
N SER A 124 -7.18 5.76 -0.46
CA SER A 124 -5.75 5.85 -0.77
C SER A 124 -5.18 4.60 -1.45
N SER A 125 -5.93 3.49 -1.48
CA SER A 125 -5.57 2.25 -2.19
C SER A 125 -6.65 1.77 -3.14
N ALA A 126 -7.67 2.59 -3.40
CA ALA A 126 -8.85 2.20 -4.19
C ALA A 126 -8.52 1.82 -5.64
N ASP A 127 -7.50 2.44 -6.23
CA ASP A 127 -7.10 2.18 -7.61
C ASP A 127 -6.41 0.82 -7.82
N VAL A 128 -5.95 0.15 -6.74
CA VAL A 128 -5.26 -1.15 -6.82
C VAL A 128 -6.10 -2.18 -7.58
N ALA A 129 -7.38 -2.34 -7.24
CA ALA A 129 -8.22 -3.38 -7.82
C ALA A 129 -8.36 -3.22 -9.33
N ARG A 130 -8.70 -2.02 -9.79
CA ARG A 130 -8.84 -1.70 -11.21
C ARG A 130 -7.52 -1.94 -11.96
N LEU A 131 -6.41 -1.40 -11.45
CA LEU A 131 -5.09 -1.54 -12.08
C LEU A 131 -4.64 -3.01 -12.11
N PHE A 132 -4.88 -3.76 -11.03
CA PHE A 132 -4.55 -5.17 -10.91
C PHE A 132 -5.23 -6.00 -12.01
N TRP A 133 -6.55 -5.89 -12.14
CA TRP A 133 -7.31 -6.66 -13.14
C TRP A 133 -6.96 -6.28 -14.58
N GLN A 134 -6.64 -5.02 -14.82
CA GLN A 134 -6.29 -4.54 -16.17
C GLN A 134 -4.91 -4.99 -16.62
N GLN A 135 -3.93 -5.07 -15.71
CA GLN A 135 -2.51 -5.11 -16.11
C GLN A 135 -1.73 -6.29 -15.53
N TYR A 136 -2.11 -6.81 -14.36
CA TYR A 136 -1.26 -7.73 -13.59
C TYR A 136 -1.87 -9.12 -13.35
N ALA A 137 -3.20 -9.21 -13.33
CA ALA A 137 -3.90 -10.46 -13.01
C ALA A 137 -3.51 -11.58 -13.98
N ALA A 138 -3.56 -11.36 -15.30
CA ALA A 138 -3.30 -12.43 -16.27
C ALA A 138 -1.82 -12.88 -16.34
N SER A 139 -0.87 -11.97 -16.03
CA SER A 139 0.56 -12.16 -16.33
C SER A 139 1.40 -12.45 -15.08
N ALA A 140 1.33 -11.55 -14.10
CA ALA A 140 2.20 -11.59 -12.92
C ALA A 140 1.60 -12.38 -11.76
N MET A 141 0.27 -12.28 -11.59
CA MET A 141 -0.42 -12.69 -10.35
C MET A 141 -1.78 -13.37 -10.62
N PRO A 142 -1.82 -14.49 -11.37
CA PRO A 142 -3.08 -15.13 -11.83
C PRO A 142 -3.97 -15.73 -10.75
N HIS A 143 -3.43 -15.97 -9.56
CA HIS A 143 -4.18 -16.57 -8.45
C HIS A 143 -4.52 -15.58 -7.34
N THR A 144 -3.97 -14.36 -7.41
CA THR A 144 -4.17 -13.31 -6.41
C THR A 144 -5.60 -12.79 -6.46
N ARG A 145 -6.23 -12.62 -5.30
CA ARG A 145 -7.54 -12.00 -5.12
C ARG A 145 -7.40 -10.64 -4.46
N VAL A 146 -8.35 -9.74 -4.72
CA VAL A 146 -8.35 -8.39 -4.16
C VAL A 146 -9.53 -8.22 -3.20
N VAL A 147 -9.24 -7.75 -1.99
CA VAL A 147 -10.21 -7.43 -0.93
C VAL A 147 -10.05 -5.95 -0.57
N PHE A 148 -11.16 -5.27 -0.29
CA PHE A 148 -11.17 -3.86 0.07
C PHE A 148 -11.84 -3.63 1.43
N THR A 149 -11.28 -2.77 2.28
CA THR A 149 -11.96 -2.32 3.51
C THR A 149 -12.10 -0.80 3.49
N ILE A 150 -13.33 -0.34 3.69
CA ILE A 150 -13.69 1.07 3.82
C ILE A 150 -13.53 1.46 5.29
N HIS A 151 -12.74 2.48 5.62
CA HIS A 151 -12.64 2.97 7.00
C HIS A 151 -13.38 4.28 7.20
N ASN A 152 -13.50 5.10 6.15
CA ASN A 152 -14.29 6.31 6.19
C ASN A 152 -15.00 6.56 4.84
N LEU A 153 -16.34 6.65 4.88
CA LEU A 153 -17.18 6.95 3.70
C LEU A 153 -17.20 8.44 3.32
N GLU A 154 -16.63 9.32 4.14
CA GLU A 154 -16.60 10.77 3.89
C GLU A 154 -15.55 11.16 2.83
N PHE A 155 -14.59 10.29 2.53
CA PHE A 155 -13.49 10.58 1.62
C PHE A 155 -13.51 9.67 0.39
N GLY A 156 -13.29 10.26 -0.79
CA GLY A 156 -13.04 9.51 -2.02
C GLY A 156 -14.19 8.61 -2.48
N GLN A 157 -15.44 9.00 -2.22
CA GLN A 157 -16.66 8.20 -2.47
C GLN A 157 -16.69 7.52 -3.84
N GLU A 158 -16.35 8.24 -4.92
CA GLU A 158 -16.30 7.68 -6.27
C GLU A 158 -15.26 6.56 -6.39
N ARG A 159 -14.04 6.78 -5.89
CA ARG A 159 -12.96 5.79 -5.89
C ARG A 159 -13.30 4.59 -5.02
N VAL A 160 -13.89 4.82 -3.85
CA VAL A 160 -14.36 3.77 -2.94
C VAL A 160 -15.42 2.91 -3.62
N ALA A 161 -16.39 3.51 -4.31
CA ALA A 161 -17.41 2.78 -5.05
C ALA A 161 -16.81 1.93 -6.18
N GLN A 162 -15.86 2.47 -6.94
CA GLN A 162 -15.15 1.74 -7.99
C GLN A 162 -14.34 0.57 -7.42
N ALA A 163 -13.64 0.77 -6.29
CA ALA A 163 -12.88 -0.27 -5.62
C ALA A 163 -13.79 -1.39 -5.10
N ALA A 164 -14.89 -1.03 -4.43
CA ALA A 164 -15.87 -1.99 -3.93
C ALA A 164 -16.47 -2.84 -5.07
N TYR A 165 -16.69 -2.25 -6.24
CA TYR A 165 -17.16 -2.96 -7.43
C TYR A 165 -16.09 -3.90 -8.04
N ALA A 166 -14.83 -3.48 -8.05
CA ALA A 166 -13.74 -4.22 -8.68
C ALA A 166 -13.13 -5.33 -7.79
N CYS A 167 -13.40 -5.33 -6.49
CA CYS A 167 -12.88 -6.32 -5.56
C CYS A 167 -13.80 -7.54 -5.43
N GLN A 168 -13.22 -8.71 -5.11
CA GLN A 168 -14.03 -9.92 -4.86
C GLN A 168 -14.87 -9.82 -3.58
N ARG A 169 -14.36 -9.07 -2.60
CA ARG A 169 -15.02 -8.81 -1.33
C ARG A 169 -14.68 -7.39 -0.90
N PHE A 170 -15.64 -6.73 -0.27
CA PHE A 170 -15.38 -5.51 0.48
C PHE A 170 -16.00 -5.58 1.87
N THR A 171 -15.43 -4.84 2.82
CA THR A 171 -15.92 -4.69 4.19
C THR A 171 -15.91 -3.23 4.59
N THR A 172 -16.59 -2.92 5.69
CA THR A 172 -16.60 -1.61 6.38
C THR A 172 -16.10 -1.77 7.81
#